data_AF-A0A0M8TQW5-F1
#
_entry.id   AF-A0A0M8TQW5-F1
#
_cell.length_a   1.000
_cell.length_b   1.000
_cell.length_c   1.000
_cell.angle_alpha   90.00
_cell.angle_beta   90.00
_cell.angle_gamma   90.00
#
_symmetry.space_group_name_H-M   'P 1'
#
loop_
_entity.id
_entity.type
_entity.pdbx_description
1 polymer ?
#
loop_
_entity_poly.entity_id
_entity_poly.type
_entity_poly.pdbx_seq_one_letter_code
_entity_poly.pdbx_strand_id
1 'polypeptide(L)' 'MTDVVDSDELLRRIQRARTCAAKEEQNWRTRSDELRREDPEEARDAAVRTLAFESVVRVLDEILTPGKHTVQG' A
#
# COMPACT_ATOMS: atom_id res chain seq x y z
N MET A 1 4.49 29.17 -6.65
CA MET A 1 4.50 28.62 -8.01
C MET A 1 4.73 27.14 -7.87
N THR A 2 3.70 26.30 -8.07
CA THR A 2 3.94 24.86 -8.19
C THR A 2 4.75 24.67 -9.46
N ASP A 3 6.00 24.26 -9.29
CA ASP A 3 6.86 23.83 -10.40
C ASP A 3 6.05 22.83 -11.22
N VAL A 4 5.91 23.07 -12.52
CA VAL A 4 5.18 22.17 -13.40
C VAL A 4 5.96 20.86 -13.41
N VAL A 5 5.45 19.87 -12.69
CA VAL A 5 6.12 18.58 -12.55
C VAL A 5 5.98 17.83 -13.87
N ASP A 6 7.12 17.43 -14.45
CA ASP A 6 7.14 16.57 -15.63
C ASP A 6 6.39 15.25 -15.35
N SER A 7 5.74 14.70 -16.37
CA SER A 7 5.00 13.43 -16.26
C SER A 7 5.89 12.28 -15.76
N ASP A 8 7.18 12.27 -16.12
CA ASP A 8 8.15 11.29 -15.63
C ASP A 8 8.41 11.43 -14.14
N GLU A 9 8.43 12.66 -13.62
CA GLU A 9 8.61 12.90 -12.20
C GLU A 9 7.35 12.53 -11.40
N LEU A 10 6.15 12.75 -11.96
CA LEU A 10 4.91 12.22 -11.37
C LEU A 10 4.94 10.68 -11.34
N LEU A 11 5.31 10.05 -12.45
CA LEU A 11 5.41 8.59 -12.55
C LEU A 11 6.41 8.03 -11.54
N ARG A 12 7.60 8.63 -11.42
CA ARG A 12 8.61 8.26 -10.42
C ARG A 12 8.07 8.36 -8.99
N ARG A 13 7.35 9.43 -8.66
CA ARG A 13 6.75 9.61 -7.32
C ARG A 13 5.69 8.57 -7.01
N ILE A 14 4.81 8.27 -7.97
CA ILE A 14 3.77 7.25 -7.83
C ILE A 14 4.39 5.87 -7.66
N GLN A 15 5.39 5.50 -8.48
CA GLN A 15 6.11 4.24 -8.34
C GLN A 15 6.83 4.15 -6.99
N ARG A 16 7.46 5.23 -6.52
CA ARG A 16 8.09 5.28 -5.19
C ARG A 16 7.08 5.08 -4.07
N ALA A 17 5.93 5.75 -4.16
CA ALA A 17 4.83 5.59 -3.19
C ALA A 17 4.31 4.15 -3.18
N ARG A 18 4.17 3.52 -4.35
CA ARG A 18 3.74 2.13 -4.48
C ARG A 18 4.73 1.17 -3.83
N THR A 19 6.02 1.32 -4.11
CA THR A 19 7.07 0.51 -3.49
C THR A 19 7.10 0.68 -1.97
N CYS A 20 6.92 1.91 -1.48
CA CYS A 20 6.82 2.20 -0.05
C CYS A 20 5.61 1.48 0.56
N ALA A 21 4.41 1.64 -0.02
CA ALA A 21 3.19 1.02 0.48
C ALA A 21 3.27 -0.52 0.48
N ALA A 22 3.83 -1.12 -0.58
CA ALA A 22 4.02 -2.58 -0.64
C ALA A 22 5.00 -3.10 0.43
N LYS A 23 6.06 -2.33 0.73
CA LYS A 23 6.99 -2.68 1.82
C LYS A 23 6.31 -2.60 3.18
N GLU A 24 5.56 -1.53 3.43
CA GLU A 24 4.82 -1.36 4.69
C GLU A 24 3.75 -2.45 4.86
N GLU A 25 2.99 -2.77 3.80
CA GLU A 25 2.02 -3.87 3.77
C GLU A 25 2.68 -5.17 4.26
N GLN A 26 3.81 -5.54 3.64
CA GLN A 26 4.53 -6.76 4.03
C GLN A 26 5.07 -6.71 5.46
N ASN A 27 5.57 -5.55 5.93
CA ASN A 27 6.05 -5.39 7.30
C ASN A 27 4.91 -5.60 8.32
N TRP A 28 3.75 -4.99 8.08
CA TRP A 28 2.58 -5.10 8.96
C TRP A 28 1.97 -6.49 8.92
N ARG A 29 1.97 -7.15 7.76
CA ARG A 29 1.54 -8.55 7.63
C ARG A 29 2.42 -9.47 8.47
N THR A 30 3.74 -9.38 8.32
CA THR A 30 4.69 -10.16 9.12
C THR A 30 4.51 -9.90 10.62
N ARG A 31 4.37 -8.62 11.02
CA ARG A 31 4.17 -8.28 12.43
C ARG A 31 2.83 -8.78 12.99
N SER A 32 1.75 -8.75 12.21
CA SER A 32 0.46 -9.33 12.60
C SER A 32 0.58 -10.85 12.81
N ASP A 33 1.33 -11.55 11.96
CA ASP A 33 1.58 -12.99 12.09
C ASP A 33 2.37 -13.34 13.35
N GLU A 34 3.41 -12.55 13.67
CA GLU A 34 4.23 -12.71 14.88
C GLU A 34 3.40 -12.48 16.15
N LEU A 35 2.62 -11.39 16.19
CA LEU A 35 1.84 -10.99 17.36
C LEU A 35 0.62 -11.89 17.62
N ARG A 36 0.15 -12.65 16.63
CA ARG A 36 -1.12 -13.41 16.70
C ARG A 36 -1.28 -14.27 17.96
N ARG A 37 -0.19 -14.80 18.51
CA ARG A 37 -0.21 -15.64 19.73
C ARG A 37 0.11 -14.86 21.01
N GLU A 38 0.91 -13.81 20.92
CA GLU A 38 1.44 -13.07 22.07
C GLU A 38 0.49 -11.94 22.47
N ASP A 39 -0.01 -11.21 21.48
CA ASP A 39 -0.94 -10.09 21.66
C ASP A 39 -1.97 -10.07 20.51
N PRO A 40 -3.14 -10.71 20.70
CA PRO A 40 -4.20 -10.73 19.70
C PRO A 40 -4.81 -9.36 19.38
N GLU A 41 -4.68 -8.36 20.26
CA GLU A 41 -5.19 -7.01 20.03
C GLU A 41 -4.24 -6.24 19.13
N GLU A 42 -2.94 -6.22 19.46
CA GLU A 42 -1.91 -5.61 18.60
C GLU A 42 -1.85 -6.29 17.23
N ALA A 43 -2.08 -7.62 17.17
CA ALA A 43 -2.18 -8.35 15.91
C ALA A 43 -3.34 -7.88 15.01
N ARG A 44 -4.48 -7.49 15.60
CA ARG A 44 -5.62 -6.92 14.85
C ARG A 44 -5.30 -5.54 14.33
N ASP A 45 -4.66 -4.69 15.13
CA ASP A 45 -4.22 -3.37 14.70
C ASP A 45 -3.22 -3.47 13.53
N ALA A 46 -2.27 -4.40 13.61
CA ALA A 46 -1.35 -4.70 12.52
C ALA A 46 -2.08 -5.22 11.26
N ALA A 47 -3.13 -6.03 11.41
CA ALA A 47 -3.96 -6.48 10.30
C ALA A 47 -4.72 -5.31 9.63
N VAL A 48 -5.26 -4.37 10.41
CA VAL A 48 -5.90 -3.16 9.86
C VAL A 48 -4.91 -2.32 9.06
N ARG A 49 -3.68 -2.13 9.57
CA ARG A 49 -2.61 -1.43 8.84
C ARG A 49 -2.24 -2.15 7.55
N THR A 50 -2.19 -3.48 7.56
CA THR A 50 -1.98 -4.31 6.37
C THR A 50 -3.03 -4.01 5.30
N LEU A 51 -4.31 -4.05 5.66
CA LEU A 51 -5.42 -3.75 4.73
C LEU A 51 -5.37 -2.32 4.19
N ALA A 52 -4.96 -1.36 5.01
CA ALA A 52 -4.81 0.04 4.60
C ALA A 52 -3.72 0.18 3.52
N PHE A 53 -2.53 -0.38 3.74
CA PHE A 53 -1.45 -0.34 2.76
C PHE A 53 -1.77 -1.17 1.50
N GLU A 54 -2.44 -2.31 1.64
CA GLU A 54 -2.93 -3.08 0.51
C GLU A 54 -3.88 -2.25 -0.38
N SER A 55 -4.81 -1.52 0.23
CA SER A 55 -5.74 -0.64 -0.48
C SER A 55 -5.00 0.47 -1.24
N VAL A 56 -3.98 1.08 -0.62
CA VAL A 56 -3.12 2.08 -1.28
C VAL A 56 -2.38 1.48 -2.46
N VAL A 57 -1.77 0.29 -2.30
CA VAL A 57 -1.11 -0.42 -3.40
C VAL A 57 -2.09 -0.66 -4.53
N ARG A 58 -3.32 -1.09 -4.24
CA ARG A 58 -4.34 -1.35 -5.25
C ARG A 58 -4.73 -0.11 -6.05
N VAL A 59 -4.90 1.02 -5.39
CA VAL A 59 -5.22 2.30 -6.06
C VAL A 59 -4.06 2.77 -6.92
N LEU A 60 -2.83 2.73 -6.40
CA LEU A 60 -1.64 3.11 -7.17
C LEU A 60 -1.41 2.19 -8.36
N ASP A 61 -1.72 0.90 -8.22
CA ASP A 61 -1.68 -0.07 -9.30
C ASP A 61 -2.66 0.25 -10.43
N GLU A 62 -3.89 0.62 -10.09
CA GLU A 62 -4.90 1.01 -11.07
C GLU A 62 -4.53 2.33 -11.78
N ILE A 63 -3.92 3.28 -11.06
CA ILE A 63 -3.40 4.52 -11.66
C ILE A 63 -2.28 4.23 -12.66
N LEU A 64 -1.36 3.32 -12.31
CA LEU A 64 -0.23 2.95 -13.17
C LEU A 64 -0.62 2.00 -14.31
N THR A 65 -1.64 1.18 -14.09
CA THR A 65 -2.10 0.15 -15.02
C THR A 65 -3.63 0.06 -14.93
N PRO A 66 -4.35 0.93 -15.65
CA PRO A 66 -5.80 0.91 -15.65
C PRO A 66 -6.35 -0.45 -16.10
N GLY A 67 -7.35 -0.95 -15.39
CA GLY A 67 -7.97 -2.26 -15.61
C GLY A 67 -7.20 -3.43 -14.99
N LYS A 68 -6.13 -3.18 -14.21
CA LYS A 68 -5.37 -4.26 -13.55
C LYS A 68 -6.22 -4.97 -12.51
N HIS A 69 -7.04 -4.23 -11.78
CA HIS A 69 -7.88 -4.79 -10.73
C HIS A 69 -9.34 -4.80 -11.19
N THR A 70 -9.96 -5.98 -11.23
CA THR A 70 -11.41 -6.07 -11.44
C THR A 70 -12.09 -5.37 -10.28
N VAL A 71 -12.92 -4.35 -10.57
CA VAL A 71 -13.79 -3.75 -9.56
C VAL A 71 -14.72 -4.86 -9.06
N GLN A 72 -14.44 -5.40 -7.88
CA GLN A 72 -15.41 -6.21 -7.16
C GLN A 72 -16.41 -5.23 -6.56
N GLY A 73 -17.48 -4.98 -7.31
CA GLY A 73 -18.64 -4.21 -6.86
C GLY A 73 -19.50 -5.01 -5.89
#